data_AF-A0A7C3RJI8-F1
#
_entry.id   AF-A0A7C3RJI8-F1
#
_cell.length_a   1.000
_cell.length_b   1.000
_cell.length_c   1.000
_cell.angle_alpha   90.00
_cell.angle_beta   90.00
_cell.angle_gamma   90.00
#
_symmetry.space_group_name_H-M   'P 1'
#
loop_
_entity.id
_entity.type
_entity.pdbx_description
1 polymer ?
#
loop_
_entity_poly.entity_id
_entity_poly.type
_entity_poly.pdbx_seq_one_letter_code
_entity_poly.pdbx_strand_id
1 'polypeptide(L)'
;MNTNGGESIFSEGLLNIKPSERRRGWYLGSGVVGEINLEITPLDKDFDESLILLPLIIASKWGGIGAKTQHGYGVVKIGNYSVVDFNRFVRAVEKIANQGRLSRLGIELRNESNDGLPNIKDMFFAKIRFSSAKEDWWKMVDGISTNDKIDSWVKSGSVPVAPAIKNWLRYNRGGVILWSANRNATIENWLFGTPRANASKINISCAYLVDSNSWELRIWGWIPNSNLPTGFNRDLFLEKLKGALEGIRFPIPWNRLLGSQTRDHKLEVWREFNSQRDTVKQEKDISSYLQSLLKGEG
;
A
#
# COMPACT_ATOMS: atom_id res chain seq x y z
N MET A 1 2.77 -18.66 -13.53
CA MET A 1 2.61 -18.49 -12.08
C MET A 1 1.20 -18.92 -11.74
N ASN A 2 1.07 -19.98 -10.95
CA ASN A 2 -0.22 -20.53 -10.56
C ASN A 2 -0.44 -20.27 -9.07
N THR A 3 -1.69 -20.03 -8.69
CA THR A 3 -2.11 -19.85 -7.30
C THR A 3 -3.19 -20.86 -6.96
N ASN A 4 -3.06 -21.55 -5.83
CA ASN A 4 -4.08 -22.46 -5.31
C ASN A 4 -4.21 -22.29 -3.79
N GLY A 5 -5.32 -22.77 -3.22
CA GLY A 5 -5.63 -22.60 -1.81
C GLY A 5 -6.34 -21.28 -1.48
N GLY A 6 -6.48 -21.02 -0.20
CA GLY A 6 -7.31 -19.95 0.35
C GLY A 6 -8.81 -20.18 0.18
N GLU A 7 -9.59 -19.39 0.91
CA GLU A 7 -11.05 -19.43 0.90
C GLU A 7 -11.61 -18.02 0.66
N SER A 8 -12.75 -17.95 -0.02
CA SER A 8 -13.46 -16.69 -0.18
C SER A 8 -14.03 -16.26 1.17
N ILE A 9 -13.85 -14.99 1.53
CA ILE A 9 -14.39 -14.43 2.78
C ILE A 9 -15.93 -14.52 2.83
N PHE A 10 -16.60 -14.32 1.69
CA PHE A 10 -18.03 -14.53 1.51
C PHE A 10 -18.37 -14.94 0.08
N SER A 11 -19.53 -15.57 -0.12
CA SER A 11 -19.90 -16.22 -1.39
C SER A 11 -20.33 -15.25 -2.50
N GLU A 12 -21.15 -14.23 -2.20
CA GLU A 12 -21.74 -13.40 -3.25
C GLU A 12 -21.92 -11.91 -2.92
N GLY A 13 -22.04 -11.10 -3.98
CA GLY A 13 -22.37 -9.68 -3.96
C GLY A 13 -21.24 -8.75 -3.53
N LEU A 14 -21.57 -7.47 -3.38
CA LEU A 14 -20.63 -6.44 -2.95
C LEU A 14 -20.97 -5.97 -1.54
N LEU A 15 -19.95 -5.75 -0.72
CA LEU A 15 -20.04 -5.03 0.55
C LEU A 15 -19.93 -3.53 0.25
N ASN A 16 -20.93 -2.74 0.62
CA ASN A 16 -20.91 -1.29 0.44
C ASN A 16 -20.47 -0.60 1.74
N ILE A 17 -19.28 0.01 1.73
CA ILE A 17 -18.82 0.87 2.83
C ILE A 17 -19.17 2.31 2.47
N LYS A 18 -20.14 2.88 3.19
CA LYS A 18 -20.74 4.18 2.88
C LYS A 18 -20.57 5.14 4.05
N PRO A 19 -19.51 5.97 4.05
CA PRO A 19 -19.29 7.00 5.08
C PRO A 19 -20.53 7.86 5.33
N SER A 20 -20.80 8.22 6.58
CA SER A 20 -22.09 8.81 7.01
C SER A 20 -22.47 10.09 6.25
N GLU A 21 -21.48 10.89 5.85
CA GLU A 21 -21.68 12.17 5.14
C GLU A 21 -21.82 12.02 3.61
N ARG A 22 -21.87 10.78 3.09
CA ARG A 22 -21.81 10.51 1.64
C ARG A 22 -23.08 9.89 1.10
N ARG A 23 -23.45 10.30 -0.12
CA ARG A 23 -24.54 9.67 -0.89
C ARG A 23 -24.14 8.35 -1.53
N ARG A 24 -22.85 8.19 -1.86
CA ARG A 24 -22.26 7.00 -2.50
C ARG A 24 -21.18 6.41 -1.60
N GLY A 25 -20.97 5.10 -1.70
CA GLY A 25 -19.93 4.37 -0.95
C GLY A 25 -18.94 3.65 -1.86
N TRP A 26 -18.05 2.90 -1.23
CA TRP A 26 -17.10 2.01 -1.86
C TRP A 26 -17.66 0.61 -1.89
N TYR A 27 -17.65 -0.01 -3.06
CA TYR A 27 -18.12 -1.38 -3.23
C TYR A 27 -16.93 -2.34 -3.24
N LEU A 28 -16.90 -3.21 -2.25
CA LEU A 28 -15.85 -4.19 -2.00
C LEU A 28 -16.39 -5.58 -2.37
N GLY A 29 -15.65 -6.32 -3.19
CA GLY A 29 -15.98 -7.72 -3.46
C GLY A 29 -15.47 -8.63 -2.35
N SER A 30 -15.75 -9.94 -2.45
CA SER A 30 -15.06 -10.88 -1.59
C SER A 30 -13.56 -10.88 -1.90
N GLY A 31 -12.75 -11.08 -0.85
CA GLY A 31 -11.33 -11.40 -0.96
C GLY A 31 -11.09 -12.89 -0.78
N VAL A 32 -9.86 -13.32 -1.02
CA VAL A 32 -9.39 -14.67 -0.65
C VAL A 32 -8.50 -14.52 0.59
N VAL A 33 -8.71 -15.37 1.58
CA VAL A 33 -7.93 -15.42 2.84
C VAL A 33 -7.44 -16.85 3.10
N GLY A 34 -6.38 -16.98 3.89
CA GLY A 34 -5.78 -18.27 4.24
C GLY A 34 -4.47 -18.51 3.50
N GLU A 35 -4.00 -19.76 3.55
CA GLU A 35 -2.77 -20.17 2.90
C GLU A 35 -2.98 -20.36 1.40
N ILE A 36 -2.20 -19.62 0.60
CA ILE A 36 -2.24 -19.66 -0.85
C ILE A 36 -0.85 -20.08 -1.32
N ASN A 37 -0.75 -21.19 -2.06
CA ASN A 37 0.52 -21.59 -2.65
C ASN A 37 0.73 -20.86 -3.96
N LEU A 38 1.95 -20.35 -4.15
CA LEU A 38 2.38 -19.70 -5.36
C LEU A 38 3.41 -20.58 -6.07
N GLU A 39 3.03 -21.14 -7.22
CA GLU A 39 3.93 -21.95 -8.02
C GLU A 39 4.54 -21.12 -9.16
N ILE A 40 5.86 -21.10 -9.23
CA ILE A 40 6.63 -20.41 -10.26
C ILE A 40 7.32 -21.48 -11.13
N THR A 41 6.77 -21.73 -12.31
CA THR A 41 7.39 -22.60 -13.32
C THR A 41 8.32 -21.76 -14.21
N PRO A 42 9.65 -21.96 -14.15
CA PRO A 42 10.57 -21.26 -15.04
C PRO A 42 10.38 -21.74 -16.48
N LEU A 43 10.28 -20.80 -17.42
CA LEU A 43 10.27 -21.09 -18.86
C LEU A 43 11.65 -20.99 -19.50
N ASP A 44 12.60 -20.39 -18.77
CA ASP A 44 13.99 -20.26 -19.18
C ASP A 44 14.86 -21.07 -18.21
N LYS A 45 15.77 -21.89 -18.75
CA LYS A 45 16.71 -22.70 -17.95
C LYS A 45 17.65 -21.83 -17.10
N ASP A 46 17.87 -20.59 -17.52
CA ASP A 46 18.73 -19.62 -16.87
C ASP A 46 17.95 -18.69 -15.91
N PHE A 47 16.67 -18.98 -15.66
CA PHE A 47 15.82 -18.22 -14.75
C PHE A 47 16.39 -18.18 -13.32
N ASP A 48 16.50 -16.98 -12.77
CA ASP A 48 16.79 -16.77 -11.37
C ASP A 48 15.52 -16.28 -10.64
N GLU A 49 15.08 -17.08 -9.65
CA GLU A 49 13.89 -16.79 -8.84
C GLU A 49 13.92 -15.42 -8.14
N SER A 50 15.09 -14.84 -7.87
CA SER A 50 15.23 -13.53 -7.23
C SER A 50 14.55 -12.41 -8.02
N LEU A 51 14.47 -12.55 -9.36
CA LEU A 51 13.79 -11.62 -10.26
C LEU A 51 12.31 -11.46 -9.93
N ILE A 52 11.70 -12.49 -9.33
CA ILE A 52 10.30 -12.51 -8.94
C ILE A 52 10.15 -12.37 -7.43
N LEU A 53 10.98 -13.07 -6.64
CA LEU A 53 10.85 -13.07 -5.19
C LEU A 53 11.15 -11.70 -4.58
N LEU A 54 12.16 -10.98 -5.06
CA LEU A 54 12.52 -9.67 -4.49
C LEU A 54 11.37 -8.64 -4.54
N PRO A 55 10.76 -8.35 -5.71
CA PRO A 55 9.65 -7.41 -5.77
C PRO A 55 8.44 -7.90 -4.98
N LEU A 56 8.15 -9.20 -4.98
CA LEU A 56 7.04 -9.78 -4.20
C LEU A 56 7.25 -9.61 -2.70
N ILE A 57 8.46 -9.88 -2.19
CA ILE A 57 8.75 -9.74 -0.75
C ILE A 57 8.64 -8.27 -0.33
N ILE A 58 9.20 -7.34 -1.10
CA ILE A 58 9.08 -5.90 -0.80
C ILE A 58 7.60 -5.49 -0.80
N ALA A 59 6.82 -5.88 -1.81
CA ALA A 59 5.38 -5.59 -1.85
C ALA A 59 4.63 -6.20 -0.66
N SER A 60 4.97 -7.44 -0.27
CA SER A 60 4.36 -8.13 0.88
C SER A 60 4.68 -7.50 2.23
N LYS A 61 5.80 -6.77 2.35
CA LYS A 61 6.22 -6.10 3.59
C LYS A 61 5.73 -4.66 3.70
N TRP A 62 5.60 -3.97 2.58
CA TRP A 62 5.43 -2.51 2.55
C TRP A 62 4.18 -2.02 1.81
N GLY A 63 3.56 -2.87 0.98
CA GLY A 63 2.37 -2.51 0.20
C GLY A 63 1.35 -3.64 0.18
N GLY A 64 0.82 -3.91 -1.01
CA GLY A 64 -0.10 -5.01 -1.26
C GLY A 64 0.10 -5.63 -2.65
N ILE A 65 -0.33 -6.88 -2.79
CA ILE A 65 -0.17 -7.72 -3.99
C ILE A 65 -1.55 -8.05 -4.58
N GLY A 66 -1.65 -8.04 -5.91
CA GLY A 66 -2.84 -8.47 -6.63
C GLY A 66 -3.82 -7.34 -6.97
N ALA A 67 -5.07 -7.70 -7.23
CA ALA A 67 -6.09 -6.76 -7.69
C ALA A 67 -6.65 -5.90 -6.55
N LYS A 68 -7.11 -4.69 -6.90
CA LYS A 68 -7.83 -3.78 -6.00
C LYS A 68 -7.08 -3.39 -4.72
N THR A 69 -5.74 -3.36 -4.73
CA THR A 69 -4.93 -2.85 -3.61
C THR A 69 -5.33 -1.44 -3.18
N GLN A 70 -5.80 -0.62 -4.13
CA GLN A 70 -6.39 0.70 -3.86
C GLN A 70 -7.65 0.68 -2.97
N HIS A 71 -8.28 -0.47 -2.74
CA HIS A 71 -9.43 -0.64 -1.84
C HIS A 71 -9.05 -1.36 -0.54
N GLY A 72 -7.77 -1.67 -0.33
CA GLY A 72 -7.27 -2.28 0.90
C GLY A 72 -6.92 -3.76 0.82
N TYR A 73 -7.08 -4.39 -0.34
CA TYR A 73 -6.73 -5.80 -0.54
C TYR A 73 -5.21 -6.01 -0.71
N GLY A 74 -4.80 -7.28 -0.67
CA GLY A 74 -3.46 -7.70 -1.06
C GLY A 74 -2.43 -7.67 0.06
N VAL A 75 -2.86 -7.56 1.32
CA VAL A 75 -1.97 -7.79 2.46
C VAL A 75 -1.70 -9.27 2.55
N VAL A 76 -0.44 -9.66 2.36
CA VAL A 76 0.01 -11.05 2.38
C VAL A 76 1.33 -11.15 3.13
N LYS A 77 1.58 -12.31 3.71
CA LYS A 77 2.89 -12.70 4.23
C LYS A 77 3.42 -13.82 3.36
N ILE A 78 4.58 -13.60 2.75
CA ILE A 78 5.25 -14.63 1.96
C ILE A 78 6.11 -15.44 2.93
N GLY A 79 5.93 -16.77 2.93
CA GLY A 79 6.74 -17.74 3.66
C GLY A 79 7.39 -18.73 2.70
N ASN A 80 8.25 -19.61 3.24
CA ASN A 80 8.82 -20.77 2.52
C ASN A 80 9.48 -20.43 1.16
N TYR A 81 10.39 -19.45 1.15
CA TYR A 81 11.17 -19.08 -0.03
C TYR A 81 12.67 -19.13 0.27
N SER A 82 13.48 -19.39 -0.76
CA SER A 82 14.94 -19.33 -0.69
C SER A 82 15.41 -17.96 -0.23
N VAL A 83 16.51 -17.87 0.52
CA VAL A 83 17.07 -16.58 0.94
C VAL A 83 17.27 -15.68 -0.29
N VAL A 84 16.61 -14.52 -0.27
CA VAL A 84 16.73 -13.51 -1.33
C VAL A 84 17.79 -12.50 -0.91
N ASP A 85 18.78 -12.32 -1.78
CA ASP A 85 19.84 -11.33 -1.66
C ASP A 85 19.69 -10.32 -2.80
N PHE A 86 19.75 -9.01 -2.48
CA PHE A 86 19.67 -7.98 -3.50
C PHE A 86 20.80 -8.10 -4.53
N ASN A 87 22.01 -8.50 -4.13
CA ASN A 87 23.10 -8.67 -5.09
C ASN A 87 22.84 -9.84 -6.07
N ARG A 88 22.15 -10.89 -5.63
CA ARG A 88 21.69 -11.97 -6.53
C ARG A 88 20.72 -11.44 -7.57
N PHE A 89 19.77 -10.59 -7.17
CA PHE A 89 18.84 -9.93 -8.08
C PHE A 89 19.58 -9.05 -9.11
N VAL A 90 20.54 -8.23 -8.67
CA VAL A 90 21.34 -7.38 -9.57
C VAL A 90 22.10 -8.23 -10.59
N ARG A 91 22.81 -9.28 -10.15
CA ARG A 91 23.51 -10.21 -11.05
C ARG A 91 22.57 -10.87 -12.05
N ALA A 92 21.35 -11.23 -11.63
CA ALA A 92 20.34 -11.82 -12.52
C ALA A 92 19.88 -10.82 -13.60
N VAL A 93 19.65 -9.55 -13.22
CA VAL A 93 19.31 -8.47 -14.15
C VAL A 93 20.47 -8.21 -15.12
N GLU A 94 21.71 -8.12 -14.64
CA GLU A 94 22.91 -7.93 -15.48
C GLU A 94 23.11 -9.08 -16.46
N LYS A 95 22.93 -10.34 -16.00
CA LYS A 95 22.99 -11.51 -16.88
C LYS A 95 21.98 -11.40 -18.01
N ILE A 96 20.74 -11.00 -17.71
CA ILE A 96 19.68 -10.82 -18.70
C ILE A 96 20.01 -9.64 -19.64
N ALA A 97 20.48 -8.51 -19.12
CA ALA A 97 20.84 -7.34 -19.90
C ALA A 97 21.98 -7.62 -20.89
N ASN A 98 22.96 -8.42 -20.47
CA ASN A 98 24.10 -8.81 -21.29
C ASN A 98 23.78 -9.94 -22.28
N GLN A 99 22.61 -10.58 -22.19
CA GLN A 99 22.17 -11.52 -23.21
C GLN A 99 21.79 -10.76 -24.47
N GLY A 100 22.52 -10.99 -25.56
CA GLY A 100 22.17 -10.48 -26.91
C GLY A 100 20.79 -10.92 -27.43
N ARG A 101 20.04 -11.73 -26.66
CA ARG A 101 18.63 -12.05 -26.93
C ARG A 101 17.72 -10.85 -26.67
N LEU A 102 17.97 -10.03 -25.66
CA LEU A 102 17.13 -8.84 -25.39
C LEU A 102 17.26 -7.80 -26.50
N SER A 103 18.49 -7.54 -26.96
CA SER A 103 18.72 -6.63 -28.09
C SER A 103 18.05 -7.12 -29.37
N ARG A 104 18.02 -8.43 -29.63
CA ARG A 104 17.26 -9.02 -30.76
C ARG A 104 15.74 -8.84 -30.66
N LEU A 105 15.21 -8.67 -29.44
CA LEU A 105 13.79 -8.40 -29.19
C LEU A 105 13.49 -6.89 -29.13
N GLY A 106 14.48 -6.02 -29.36
CA GLY A 106 14.33 -4.57 -29.22
C GLY A 106 14.06 -4.14 -27.76
N ILE A 107 14.44 -4.97 -26.79
CA ILE A 107 14.26 -4.69 -25.36
C ILE A 107 15.55 -4.09 -24.84
N GLU A 108 15.48 -2.85 -24.37
CA GLU A 108 16.61 -2.12 -23.79
C GLU A 108 16.41 -1.87 -22.30
N LEU A 109 17.52 -1.77 -21.56
CA LEU A 109 17.50 -1.29 -20.19
C LEU A 109 17.06 0.17 -20.16
N ARG A 110 16.21 0.50 -19.19
CA ARG A 110 15.76 1.87 -18.98
C ARG A 110 16.79 2.59 -18.12
N ASN A 111 17.34 3.68 -18.65
CA ASN A 111 18.42 4.42 -18.02
C ASN A 111 17.94 5.67 -17.24
N GLU A 112 16.65 6.03 -17.30
CA GLU A 112 16.10 7.26 -16.70
C GLU A 112 14.71 7.11 -16.07
N SER A 113 14.26 8.16 -15.37
CA SER A 113 12.87 8.32 -14.91
C SER A 113 11.95 8.45 -16.12
N ASN A 114 11.46 7.33 -16.64
CA ASN A 114 10.45 7.39 -17.69
C ASN A 114 9.19 8.07 -17.14
N ASP A 115 8.78 9.13 -17.83
CA ASP A 115 7.61 9.94 -17.54
C ASP A 115 6.33 9.11 -17.64
N GLY A 116 5.99 8.40 -16.57
CA GLY A 116 4.73 7.67 -16.45
C GLY A 116 4.80 6.31 -15.77
N LEU A 117 5.96 5.79 -15.40
CA LEU A 117 6.07 4.50 -14.72
C LEU A 117 6.52 4.60 -13.25
N PRO A 118 6.01 3.73 -12.36
CA PRO A 118 6.45 3.69 -10.97
C PRO A 118 7.96 3.52 -10.83
N ASN A 119 8.55 4.40 -10.02
CA ASN A 119 9.94 4.34 -9.61
C ASN A 119 10.01 4.20 -8.10
N ILE A 120 10.69 3.16 -7.61
CA ILE A 120 10.83 2.89 -6.17
C ILE A 120 11.53 4.04 -5.42
N LYS A 121 12.36 4.82 -6.11
CA LYS A 121 13.01 6.03 -5.56
C LYS A 121 12.00 7.15 -5.23
N ASP A 122 10.85 7.14 -5.89
CA ASP A 122 9.79 8.13 -5.73
C ASP A 122 8.64 7.61 -4.85
N MET A 123 8.76 6.38 -4.35
CA MET A 123 7.77 5.76 -3.49
C MET A 123 8.00 6.12 -2.03
N PHE A 124 6.89 6.14 -1.29
CA PHE A 124 6.90 6.17 0.16
C PHE A 124 6.11 4.98 0.72
N PHE A 125 6.48 4.54 1.92
CA PHE A 125 5.81 3.48 2.64
C PHE A 125 5.64 3.88 4.10
N ALA A 126 4.48 3.60 4.68
CA ALA A 126 4.19 3.88 6.07
C ALA A 126 3.43 2.70 6.70
N LYS A 127 3.75 2.40 7.95
CA LYS A 127 2.96 1.49 8.79
C LYS A 127 2.42 2.24 9.98
N ILE A 128 1.13 2.07 10.22
CA ILE A 128 0.43 2.69 11.34
C ILE A 128 -0.05 1.57 12.23
N ARG A 129 0.30 1.65 13.51
CA ARG A 129 -0.14 0.71 14.53
C ARG A 129 -1.11 1.39 15.49
N PHE A 130 -2.08 0.63 15.96
CA PHE A 130 -3.03 1.07 16.98
C PHE A 130 -3.52 -0.14 17.77
N SER A 131 -4.01 0.12 18.98
CA SER A 131 -4.57 -0.90 19.87
C SER A 131 -6.09 -0.79 19.93
N SER A 132 -6.75 -1.88 20.27
CA SER A 132 -8.14 -1.84 20.75
C SER A 132 -8.37 -2.85 21.85
N ALA A 133 -9.09 -2.42 22.89
CA ALA A 133 -9.46 -3.28 24.02
C ALA A 133 -10.73 -4.11 23.75
N LYS A 134 -11.42 -3.88 22.63
CA LYS A 134 -12.69 -4.54 22.29
C LYS A 134 -12.60 -5.17 20.92
N GLU A 135 -13.04 -6.41 20.80
CA GLU A 135 -13.03 -7.15 19.53
C GLU A 135 -13.95 -6.52 18.47
N ASP A 136 -14.95 -5.75 18.89
CA ASP A 136 -15.96 -5.17 18.00
C ASP A 136 -15.76 -3.68 17.68
N TRP A 137 -14.55 -3.15 17.89
CA TRP A 137 -14.19 -1.76 17.57
C TRP A 137 -14.53 -1.34 16.13
N TRP A 138 -14.45 -2.29 15.20
CA TRP A 138 -14.72 -2.09 13.79
C TRP A 138 -16.16 -1.63 13.50
N LYS A 139 -17.11 -1.89 14.39
CA LYS A 139 -18.50 -1.41 14.28
C LYS A 139 -18.61 0.11 14.34
N MET A 140 -17.57 0.78 14.88
CA MET A 140 -17.49 2.24 14.98
C MET A 140 -16.69 2.87 13.84
N VAL A 141 -16.19 2.09 12.88
CA VAL A 141 -15.51 2.61 11.69
C VAL A 141 -16.53 3.32 10.80
N ASP A 142 -16.21 4.55 10.37
CA ASP A 142 -17.10 5.36 9.54
C ASP A 142 -17.49 4.62 8.25
N GLY A 143 -18.79 4.42 8.07
CA GLY A 143 -19.40 3.82 6.90
C GLY A 143 -19.47 2.29 6.86
N ILE A 144 -18.94 1.60 7.87
CA ILE A 144 -19.18 0.16 8.03
C ILE A 144 -20.55 -0.06 8.66
N SER A 145 -21.42 -0.80 7.97
CA SER A 145 -22.69 -1.27 8.53
C SER A 145 -22.58 -2.74 8.91
N THR A 146 -23.12 -3.11 10.09
CA THR A 146 -23.13 -4.49 10.56
C THR A 146 -24.02 -5.36 9.67
N ASN A 147 -23.44 -6.43 9.13
CA ASN A 147 -24.08 -7.45 8.31
C ASN A 147 -23.17 -8.69 8.23
N ASP A 148 -23.71 -9.82 7.79
CA ASP A 148 -22.97 -11.10 7.77
C ASP A 148 -21.65 -11.04 6.98
N LYS A 149 -21.56 -10.22 5.91
CA LYS A 149 -20.34 -10.11 5.10
C LYS A 149 -19.22 -9.41 5.84
N ILE A 150 -19.53 -8.36 6.61
CA ILE A 150 -18.51 -7.69 7.42
C ILE A 150 -18.09 -8.57 8.59
N ASP A 151 -19.01 -9.31 9.20
CA ASP A 151 -18.68 -10.26 10.28
C ASP A 151 -17.73 -11.35 9.77
N SER A 152 -17.98 -11.93 8.60
CA SER A 152 -17.07 -12.90 7.96
C SER A 152 -15.70 -12.28 7.63
N TRP A 153 -15.67 -11.02 7.18
CA TRP A 153 -14.41 -10.31 6.93
C TRP A 153 -13.61 -10.11 8.21
N VAL A 154 -14.23 -9.61 9.27
CA VAL A 154 -13.56 -9.40 10.56
C VAL A 154 -13.00 -10.71 11.10
N LYS A 155 -13.79 -11.80 11.03
CA LYS A 155 -13.36 -13.15 11.45
C LYS A 155 -12.16 -13.68 10.68
N SER A 156 -11.92 -13.18 9.46
CA SER A 156 -10.72 -13.50 8.67
C SER A 156 -9.44 -12.80 9.17
N GLY A 157 -9.53 -11.99 10.24
CA GLY A 157 -8.39 -11.30 10.84
C GLY A 157 -8.09 -9.93 10.24
N SER A 158 -9.05 -9.32 9.53
CA SER A 158 -8.88 -8.02 8.87
C SER A 158 -10.13 -7.15 8.90
N VAL A 159 -9.96 -5.83 8.90
CA VAL A 159 -11.05 -4.84 8.87
C VAL A 159 -10.88 -3.87 7.70
N PRO A 160 -11.90 -3.69 6.83
CA PRO A 160 -11.80 -2.84 5.65
C PRO A 160 -11.90 -1.33 5.96
N VAL A 161 -10.86 -0.79 6.61
CA VAL A 161 -10.78 0.63 7.03
C VAL A 161 -10.40 1.59 5.90
N ALA A 162 -9.88 1.08 4.77
CA ALA A 162 -9.36 1.91 3.69
C ALA A 162 -10.38 2.92 3.14
N PRO A 163 -11.67 2.59 2.92
CA PRO A 163 -12.66 3.58 2.48
C PRO A 163 -12.87 4.74 3.45
N ALA A 164 -12.89 4.50 4.77
CA ALA A 164 -13.05 5.56 5.77
C ALA A 164 -11.88 6.56 5.71
N ILE A 165 -10.65 6.03 5.66
CA ILE A 165 -9.42 6.85 5.61
C ILE A 165 -9.33 7.60 4.27
N LYS A 166 -9.62 6.93 3.14
CA LYS A 166 -9.65 7.58 1.81
C LYS A 166 -10.73 8.65 1.72
N ASN A 167 -11.90 8.42 2.30
CA ASN A 167 -12.96 9.43 2.37
C ASN A 167 -12.50 10.68 3.13
N TRP A 168 -11.78 10.49 4.24
CA TRP A 168 -11.20 11.61 4.99
C TRP A 168 -10.14 12.36 4.17
N LEU A 169 -9.14 11.65 3.64
CA LEU A 169 -8.07 12.26 2.83
C LEU A 169 -8.61 13.03 1.63
N ARG A 170 -9.61 12.47 0.96
CA ARG A 170 -10.14 13.00 -0.29
C ARG A 170 -11.08 14.19 -0.09
N TYR A 171 -11.87 14.20 0.97
CA TYR A 171 -13.01 15.10 1.05
C TYR A 171 -13.17 15.87 2.36
N ASN A 172 -12.56 15.43 3.46
CA ASN A 172 -12.61 16.19 4.70
C ASN A 172 -11.60 17.34 4.65
N ARG A 173 -11.94 18.50 5.23
CA ARG A 173 -11.07 19.69 5.23
C ARG A 173 -9.66 19.40 5.75
N GLY A 174 -9.55 18.59 6.80
CA GLY A 174 -8.26 18.15 7.37
C GLY A 174 -7.43 17.27 6.42
N GLY A 175 -8.07 16.47 5.56
CA GLY A 175 -7.39 15.69 4.53
C GLY A 175 -7.04 16.54 3.29
N VAL A 176 -7.97 17.40 2.86
CA VAL A 176 -7.80 18.28 1.69
C VAL A 176 -6.60 19.21 1.86
N ILE A 177 -6.43 19.81 3.04
CA ILE A 177 -5.32 20.75 3.30
C ILE A 177 -3.93 20.11 3.19
N LEU A 178 -3.85 18.77 3.24
CA LEU A 178 -2.60 18.04 3.03
C LEU A 178 -2.13 18.21 1.59
N TRP A 179 -3.01 18.05 0.61
CA TRP A 179 -2.66 18.02 -0.82
C TRP A 179 -3.06 19.28 -1.60
N SER A 180 -3.88 20.17 -1.04
CA SER A 180 -4.16 21.47 -1.67
C SER A 180 -4.66 22.53 -0.69
N ALA A 181 -4.31 23.79 -0.92
CA ALA A 181 -4.79 24.92 -0.11
C ALA A 181 -6.30 25.14 -0.30
N ASN A 182 -6.78 24.95 -1.54
CA ASN A 182 -8.19 24.99 -1.93
C ASN A 182 -8.52 23.72 -2.69
N ARG A 183 -9.76 23.23 -2.59
CA ARG A 183 -10.12 21.98 -3.25
C ARG A 183 -9.91 22.07 -4.76
N ASN A 184 -9.04 21.20 -5.28
CA ASN A 184 -8.71 21.13 -6.71
C ASN A 184 -9.07 19.72 -7.24
N ALA A 185 -10.09 19.65 -8.09
CA ALA A 185 -10.59 18.37 -8.62
C ALA A 185 -9.54 17.62 -9.46
N THR A 186 -8.63 18.34 -10.14
CA THR A 186 -7.55 17.75 -10.94
C THR A 186 -6.56 17.02 -10.04
N ILE A 187 -6.09 17.68 -8.96
CA ILE A 187 -5.18 17.06 -7.98
C ILE A 187 -5.89 15.90 -7.26
N GLU A 188 -7.15 16.09 -6.86
CA GLU A 188 -7.96 15.07 -6.20
C GLU A 188 -8.05 13.79 -7.04
N ASN A 189 -8.43 13.92 -8.32
CA ASN A 189 -8.58 12.79 -9.24
C ASN A 189 -7.23 12.16 -9.62
N TRP A 190 -6.15 12.94 -9.63
CA TRP A 190 -4.81 12.44 -9.90
C TRP A 190 -4.23 11.63 -8.72
N LEU A 191 -4.47 12.06 -7.47
CA LEU A 191 -4.01 11.33 -6.27
C LEU A 191 -4.88 10.11 -5.96
N PHE A 192 -6.20 10.28 -5.94
CA PHE A 192 -7.15 9.27 -5.45
C PHE A 192 -7.76 8.41 -6.56
N GLY A 193 -7.41 8.73 -7.80
CA GLY A 193 -7.89 8.02 -8.98
C GLY A 193 -9.34 8.32 -9.35
N THR A 194 -9.71 7.83 -10.53
CA THR A 194 -11.08 7.87 -11.06
C THR A 194 -11.46 6.49 -11.61
N PRO A 195 -12.76 6.14 -11.64
CA PRO A 195 -13.17 4.83 -12.14
C PRO A 195 -12.81 4.53 -13.60
N ARG A 196 -12.42 5.53 -14.40
CA ARG A 196 -12.31 5.41 -15.87
C ARG A 196 -10.95 5.78 -16.47
N ALA A 197 -10.01 6.33 -15.71
CA ALA A 197 -8.77 6.84 -16.30
C ALA A 197 -7.55 6.65 -15.40
N ASN A 198 -7.61 7.15 -14.16
CA ASN A 198 -6.42 7.24 -13.31
C ASN A 198 -6.51 6.26 -12.14
N ALA A 199 -5.51 5.39 -12.00
CA ALA A 199 -5.32 4.61 -10.79
C ALA A 199 -4.92 5.54 -9.62
N SER A 200 -5.25 5.12 -8.40
CA SER A 200 -4.86 5.89 -7.21
C SER A 200 -3.34 5.82 -6.99
N LYS A 201 -2.72 6.97 -6.72
CA LYS A 201 -1.31 7.09 -6.36
C LYS A 201 -1.03 6.77 -4.89
N ILE A 202 -2.09 6.75 -4.07
CA ILE A 202 -2.01 6.47 -2.63
C ILE A 202 -2.91 5.29 -2.31
N ASN A 203 -2.31 4.26 -1.77
CA ASN A 203 -2.96 3.03 -1.38
C ASN A 203 -2.95 2.91 0.14
N ILE A 204 -4.01 2.30 0.66
CA ILE A 204 -4.23 2.11 2.08
C ILE A 204 -4.74 0.69 2.21
N SER A 205 -4.08 -0.14 3.02
CA SER A 205 -4.54 -1.51 3.25
C SER A 205 -5.78 -1.53 4.14
N CYS A 206 -6.44 -2.69 4.21
CA CYS A 206 -7.25 -3.02 5.38
C CYS A 206 -6.36 -3.02 6.64
N ALA A 207 -6.97 -2.84 7.80
CA ALA A 207 -6.29 -3.11 9.05
C ALA A 207 -6.22 -4.64 9.24
N TYR A 208 -5.12 -5.13 9.77
CA TYR A 208 -4.91 -6.55 10.07
C TYR A 208 -4.24 -6.71 11.43
N LEU A 209 -4.53 -7.81 12.10
CA LEU A 209 -3.89 -8.15 13.37
C LEU A 209 -2.41 -8.45 13.15
N VAL A 210 -1.55 -7.84 13.97
CA VAL A 210 -0.12 -8.19 14.06
C VAL A 210 0.19 -8.94 15.35
N ASP A 211 -0.53 -8.63 16.43
CA ASP A 211 -0.52 -9.32 17.73
C ASP A 211 -1.93 -9.33 18.32
N SER A 212 -2.14 -9.97 19.48
CA SER A 212 -3.46 -10.22 20.09
C SER A 212 -4.37 -8.99 20.20
N ASN A 213 -3.83 -7.80 20.47
CA ASN A 213 -4.59 -6.55 20.59
C ASN A 213 -4.02 -5.41 19.72
N SER A 214 -3.11 -5.73 18.81
CA SER A 214 -2.39 -4.76 17.99
C SER A 214 -2.77 -4.91 16.52
N TRP A 215 -3.24 -3.81 15.95
CA TRP A 215 -3.63 -3.73 14.56
C TRP A 215 -2.64 -2.89 13.79
N GLU A 216 -2.34 -3.30 12.57
CA GLU A 216 -1.51 -2.55 11.63
C GLU A 216 -2.29 -2.27 10.35
N LEU A 217 -2.06 -1.09 9.78
CA LEU A 217 -2.40 -0.79 8.40
C LEU A 217 -1.20 -0.17 7.70
N ARG A 218 -1.16 -0.32 6.38
CA ARG A 218 -0.12 0.21 5.51
C ARG A 218 -0.67 1.35 4.67
N ILE A 219 0.14 2.37 4.49
CA ILE A 219 -0.08 3.42 3.49
C ILE A 219 1.14 3.45 2.61
N TRP A 220 0.95 3.38 1.30
CA TRP A 220 2.05 3.47 0.35
C TRP A 220 1.61 4.17 -0.91
N GLY A 221 2.56 4.74 -1.62
CA GLY A 221 2.24 5.42 -2.86
C GLY A 221 3.44 5.67 -3.72
N TRP A 222 3.15 5.92 -4.99
CA TRP A 222 4.12 6.42 -5.95
C TRP A 222 3.65 7.79 -6.43
N ILE A 223 4.40 8.83 -6.04
CA ILE A 223 4.17 10.20 -6.45
C ILE A 223 5.43 10.63 -7.19
N PRO A 224 5.38 10.76 -8.54
CA PRO A 224 6.56 11.07 -9.33
C PRO A 224 7.14 12.43 -8.95
N ASN A 225 8.45 12.62 -9.16
CA ASN A 225 9.10 13.91 -8.90
C ASN A 225 8.90 14.93 -10.04
N SER A 226 8.52 14.46 -11.23
CA SER A 226 8.22 15.27 -12.42
C SER A 226 6.73 15.13 -12.82
N ASN A 227 6.28 15.96 -13.77
CA ASN A 227 4.93 15.90 -14.35
C ASN A 227 3.79 15.97 -13.31
N LEU A 228 3.99 16.84 -12.32
CA LEU A 228 3.01 17.11 -11.28
C LEU A 228 1.88 18.02 -11.80
N PRO A 229 0.63 17.81 -11.38
CA PRO A 229 -0.45 18.74 -11.69
C PRO A 229 -0.13 20.15 -11.18
N THR A 230 -0.52 21.18 -11.94
CA THR A 230 -0.34 22.58 -11.55
C THR A 230 -0.88 22.85 -10.14
N GLY A 231 -0.05 23.44 -9.29
CA GLY A 231 -0.39 23.78 -7.90
C GLY A 231 -0.24 22.63 -6.90
N PHE A 232 0.19 21.44 -7.34
CA PHE A 232 0.58 20.36 -6.42
C PHE A 232 2.08 20.44 -6.10
N ASN A 233 2.41 20.36 -4.81
CA ASN A 233 3.78 20.28 -4.33
C ASN A 233 3.98 18.93 -3.63
N ARG A 234 4.79 18.06 -4.23
CA ARG A 234 5.04 16.69 -3.74
C ARG A 234 5.62 16.69 -2.33
N ASP A 235 6.71 17.42 -2.10
CA ASP A 235 7.42 17.37 -0.81
C ASP A 235 6.58 17.97 0.31
N LEU A 236 5.89 19.09 0.05
CA LEU A 236 4.96 19.67 1.01
C LEU A 236 3.81 18.71 1.33
N PHE A 237 3.29 17.98 0.33
CA PHE A 237 2.26 16.97 0.56
C PHE A 237 2.77 15.82 1.44
N LEU A 238 3.95 15.26 1.13
CA LEU A 238 4.53 14.15 1.89
C LEU A 238 4.91 14.56 3.32
N GLU A 239 5.44 15.76 3.51
CA GLU A 239 5.69 16.30 4.85
C GLU A 239 4.40 16.47 5.66
N LYS A 240 3.36 17.05 5.06
CA LYS A 240 2.06 17.19 5.73
C LYS A 240 1.42 15.83 6.01
N LEU A 241 1.52 14.87 5.09
CA LEU A 241 1.00 13.53 5.28
C LEU A 241 1.72 12.82 6.43
N LYS A 242 3.06 12.82 6.44
CA LYS A 242 3.84 12.25 7.54
C LYS A 242 3.50 12.93 8.87
N GLY A 243 3.49 14.26 8.91
CA GLY A 243 3.15 15.02 10.11
C GLY A 243 1.72 14.77 10.60
N ALA A 244 0.77 14.48 9.70
CA ALA A 244 -0.59 14.09 10.06
C ALA A 244 -0.66 12.67 10.68
N LEU A 245 0.16 11.74 10.15
CA LEU A 245 0.28 10.38 10.67
C LEU A 245 0.99 10.34 12.04
N GLU A 246 1.96 11.23 12.26
CA GLU A 246 2.66 11.40 13.56
C GLU A 246 1.80 12.14 14.60
N GLY A 247 0.66 12.70 14.20
CA GLY A 247 -0.20 13.48 15.09
C GLY A 247 0.32 14.90 15.38
N ILE A 248 1.33 15.38 14.66
CA ILE A 248 1.99 16.67 14.91
C ILE A 248 1.24 17.82 14.21
N ARG A 249 0.91 17.66 12.93
CA ARG A 249 0.31 18.73 12.11
C ARG A 249 -0.84 18.20 11.28
N PHE A 250 -2.02 18.81 11.41
CA PHE A 250 -3.26 18.34 10.77
C PHE A 250 -3.53 16.85 11.10
N PRO A 251 -3.56 16.48 12.39
CA PRO A 251 -3.61 15.08 12.81
C PRO A 251 -4.80 14.37 12.18
N ILE A 252 -4.58 13.12 11.75
CA ILE A 252 -5.68 12.26 11.31
C ILE A 252 -6.59 12.02 12.53
N PRO A 253 -7.91 12.24 12.43
CA PRO A 253 -8.83 12.04 13.55
C PRO A 253 -9.13 10.55 13.73
N TRP A 254 -8.13 9.76 14.13
CA TRP A 254 -8.20 8.31 14.15
C TRP A 254 -9.40 7.77 14.93
N ASN A 255 -9.68 8.29 16.12
CA ASN A 255 -10.85 7.90 16.91
C ASN A 255 -12.19 8.15 16.22
N ARG A 256 -12.26 9.15 15.33
CA ARG A 256 -13.45 9.41 14.52
C ARG A 256 -13.55 8.45 13.34
N LEU A 257 -12.42 8.08 12.73
CA LEU A 257 -12.38 7.23 11.54
C LEU A 257 -12.49 5.74 11.87
N LEU A 258 -11.81 5.31 12.94
CA LEU A 258 -11.67 3.92 13.35
C LEU A 258 -12.52 3.59 14.59
N GLY A 259 -13.14 4.59 15.22
CA GLY A 259 -13.94 4.43 16.43
C GLY A 259 -13.20 4.80 17.71
N SER A 260 -13.96 5.31 18.69
CA SER A 260 -13.45 5.80 19.98
C SER A 260 -12.87 4.71 20.88
N GLN A 261 -13.03 3.45 20.50
CA GLN A 261 -12.47 2.28 21.18
C GLN A 261 -11.04 1.95 20.74
N THR A 262 -10.54 2.58 19.68
CA THR A 262 -9.15 2.46 19.24
C THR A 262 -8.27 3.47 19.97
N ARG A 263 -7.01 3.12 20.23
CA ARG A 263 -6.03 3.94 20.97
C ARG A 263 -4.63 3.77 20.42
N ASP A 264 -3.70 4.57 20.94
CA ASP A 264 -2.26 4.45 20.69
C ASP A 264 -1.88 4.47 19.21
N HIS A 265 -2.63 5.24 18.40
CA HIS A 265 -2.36 5.39 16.98
C HIS A 265 -1.01 6.05 16.78
N LYS A 266 -0.08 5.32 16.18
CA LYS A 266 1.28 5.79 15.92
C LYS A 266 1.73 5.44 14.52
N LEU A 267 2.46 6.36 13.91
CA LEU A 267 3.33 6.04 12.78
C LEU A 267 4.47 5.18 13.32
N GLU A 268 4.47 3.90 12.98
CA GLU A 268 5.54 2.98 13.38
C GLU A 268 6.79 3.22 12.56
N VAL A 269 6.63 3.35 11.25
CA VAL A 269 7.74 3.57 10.32
C VAL A 269 7.28 4.38 9.11
N TRP A 270 8.15 5.26 8.62
CA TRP A 270 8.08 5.87 7.29
C TRP A 270 9.35 5.54 6.52
N ARG A 271 9.21 4.97 5.33
CA ARG A 271 10.33 4.69 4.42
C ARG A 271 10.21 5.53 3.16
N GLU A 272 11.28 6.24 2.81
CA GLU A 272 11.38 7.02 1.57
C GLU A 272 12.86 7.15 1.18
N PHE A 273 13.18 6.81 -0.07
CA PHE A 273 14.56 6.80 -0.53
C PHE A 273 15.18 8.21 -0.48
N ASN A 274 16.40 8.31 0.05
CA ASN A 274 17.18 9.56 0.13
C ASN A 274 16.41 10.75 0.74
N SER A 275 15.49 10.48 1.67
CA SER A 275 14.64 11.49 2.29
C SER A 275 14.99 11.66 3.77
N GLN A 276 15.02 12.92 4.24
CA GLN A 276 15.11 13.22 5.68
C GLN A 276 13.84 12.79 6.45
N ARG A 277 12.76 12.45 5.73
CA ARG A 277 11.52 11.94 6.32
C ARG A 277 11.61 10.45 6.67
N ASP A 278 12.60 9.70 6.16
CA ASP A 278 12.76 8.27 6.49
C ASP A 278 13.07 8.11 7.98
N THR A 279 12.29 7.28 8.69
CA THR A 279 12.45 7.09 10.14
C THR A 279 13.57 6.12 10.50
N VAL A 280 14.09 5.36 9.53
CA VAL A 280 15.20 4.43 9.76
C VAL A 280 16.52 5.14 9.50
N LYS A 281 16.70 5.67 8.28
CA LYS A 281 17.86 6.48 7.89
C LYS A 281 17.66 7.11 6.52
N GLN A 282 18.28 8.27 6.29
CA GLN A 282 18.41 8.84 4.95
C GLN A 282 19.43 8.04 4.12
N GLU A 283 18.97 6.97 3.49
CA GLU A 283 19.79 6.11 2.64
C GLU A 283 19.98 6.73 1.24
N LYS A 284 21.23 6.91 0.83
CA LYS A 284 21.62 7.51 -0.46
C LYS A 284 21.93 6.44 -1.51
N ASP A 285 22.32 5.25 -1.08
CA ASP A 285 22.56 4.11 -1.98
C ASP A 285 21.28 3.30 -2.17
N ILE A 286 20.81 3.21 -3.42
CA ILE A 286 19.57 2.49 -3.75
C ILE A 286 19.67 0.99 -3.41
N SER A 287 20.86 0.41 -3.50
CA SER A 287 21.08 -1.00 -3.20
C SER A 287 20.85 -1.28 -1.72
N SER A 288 21.48 -0.48 -0.87
CA SER A 288 21.30 -0.51 0.59
C SER A 288 19.85 -0.23 0.98
N TYR A 289 19.17 0.70 0.30
CA TYR A 289 17.76 0.99 0.56
C TYR A 289 16.87 -0.21 0.22
N LEU A 290 17.01 -0.80 -0.96
CA LEU A 290 16.23 -1.98 -1.35
C LEU A 290 16.52 -3.18 -0.44
N GLN A 291 17.76 -3.38 -0.03
CA GLN A 291 18.13 -4.42 0.93
C GLN A 291 17.46 -4.21 2.30
N SER A 292 17.37 -2.97 2.77
CA SER A 292 16.66 -2.66 4.03
C SER A 292 15.15 -2.88 3.92
N LEU A 293 14.53 -2.53 2.78
CA LEU A 293 13.12 -2.84 2.51
C LEU A 293 12.89 -4.36 2.45
N LEU A 294 13.81 -5.10 1.81
CA LEU A 294 13.75 -6.56 1.73
C LEU A 294 13.85 -7.20 3.11
N LYS A 295 14.68 -6.67 4.00
CA LYS A 295 14.76 -7.10 5.41
C LYS A 295 13.51 -6.72 6.21
N GLY A 296 12.82 -5.65 5.81
CA GLY A 296 11.66 -5.12 6.52
C GLY A 296 12.07 -4.23 7.69
N GLU A 297 13.23 -3.58 7.58
CA GLU A 297 13.72 -2.64 8.58
C GLU A 297 12.75 -1.46 8.72
N GLY A 298 12.22 -1.28 9.93
CA GLY A 298 11.26 -0.25 10.28
C GLY A 298 11.16 -0.12 11.78
#